data_AF-A0A3C0UN29-F1
#
_entry.id   AF-A0A3C0UN29-F1
#
_cell.length_a   1.000
_cell.length_b   1.000
_cell.length_c   1.000
_cell.angle_alpha   90.00
_cell.angle_beta   90.00
_cell.angle_gamma   90.00
#
_symmetry.space_group_name_H-M   'P 1'
#
loop_
_entity.id
_entity.type
_entity.pdbx_description
1 polymer ?
#
loop_
_entity_poly.entity_id
_entity_poly.type
_entity_poly.pdbx_seq_one_letter_code
_entity_poly.pdbx_strand_id
1 'polypeptide(L)'
;MLSNETLFFGAFTIFVIFVMLIDLGVFSKKKSHIVSFKEAGIWSAIWVALSVAFYFFIKQYGYLIHDVSDMAHLQEIVDKYAKHLVLVPDNFDASLQIFENNMALEYITGYLVEYSLSADNIFVFILIFNSFGVHEKFYKKVLIWGISGAVVLRFIFIFVGSALLQQFEWIIYIFGGFLVYTGVKILFEKEEDEQMNP
;
A
#
# COMPACT_ATOMS: atom_id res chain seq x y z
N MET A 1 0.04 31.01 7.11
CA MET A 1 -0.29 30.64 5.72
C MET A 1 -0.05 29.15 5.59
N LEU A 2 -0.90 28.40 4.86
CA LEU A 2 -0.68 26.96 4.68
C LEU A 2 0.62 26.76 3.89
N SER A 3 1.50 25.86 4.34
CA SER A 3 2.67 25.48 3.55
C SER A 3 2.23 24.72 2.30
N ASN A 4 3.05 24.76 1.24
CA ASN A 4 2.79 24.01 0.00
C ASN A 4 2.62 22.51 0.30
N GLU A 5 3.40 21.97 1.24
CA GLU A 5 3.25 20.60 1.74
C GLU A 5 1.85 20.34 2.30
N THR A 6 1.35 21.22 3.18
CA THR A 6 0.03 21.04 3.81
C THR A 6 -1.09 21.12 2.78
N LEU A 7 -0.96 22.01 1.79
CA LEU A 7 -1.91 22.13 0.68
C LEU A 7 -1.90 20.88 -0.20
N PHE A 8 -0.72 20.39 -0.57
CA PHE A 8 -0.57 19.21 -1.40
C PHE A 8 -1.13 17.97 -0.71
N PHE A 9 -0.69 17.67 0.52
CA PHE A 9 -1.15 16.50 1.27
C PHE A 9 -2.63 16.61 1.66
N GLY A 10 -3.12 17.82 1.98
CA GLY A 10 -4.54 18.05 2.24
C GLY A 10 -5.40 17.77 1.01
N ALA A 11 -5.05 18.33 -0.15
CA ALA A 11 -5.75 18.09 -1.41
C ALA A 11 -5.69 16.62 -1.83
N PHE A 12 -4.51 15.99 -1.72
CA PHE A 12 -4.32 14.57 -2.02
C PHE A 12 -5.18 13.68 -1.10
N THR A 13 -5.21 13.96 0.20
CA THR A 13 -6.04 13.21 1.17
C THR A 13 -7.51 13.32 0.85
N ILE A 14 -8.00 14.53 0.54
CA ILE A 14 -9.39 14.75 0.14
C ILE A 14 -9.72 13.97 -1.13
N PHE A 15 -8.82 14.01 -2.12
CA PHE A 15 -8.97 13.25 -3.37
C PHE A 15 -9.05 11.74 -3.11
N VAL A 16 -8.15 11.19 -2.29
CA VAL A 16 -8.14 9.76 -1.96
C VAL A 16 -9.42 9.35 -1.20
N ILE A 17 -9.85 10.13 -0.21
CA ILE A 17 -11.11 9.88 0.50
C ILE A 17 -12.29 9.89 -0.46
N PHE A 18 -12.34 10.86 -1.38
CA PHE A 18 -13.39 10.96 -2.37
C PHE A 18 -13.46 9.71 -3.26
N VAL A 19 -12.31 9.26 -3.78
CA VAL A 19 -12.20 8.02 -4.57
C VAL A 19 -12.66 6.80 -3.76
N MET A 20 -12.19 6.65 -2.52
CA MET A 20 -12.59 5.53 -1.66
C MET A 20 -14.09 5.48 -1.40
N LEU A 21 -14.74 6.63 -1.21
CA LEU A 21 -16.20 6.71 -1.02
C LEU A 21 -16.96 6.25 -2.28
N ILE A 22 -16.43 6.52 -3.47
CA ILE A 22 -16.98 6.03 -4.73
C ILE A 22 -16.84 4.50 -4.81
N ASP A 23 -15.65 3.97 -4.52
CA ASP A 23 -15.35 2.53 -4.62
C ASP A 23 -16.13 1.69 -3.60
N LEU A 24 -16.31 2.20 -2.38
CA LEU A 24 -17.17 1.58 -1.36
C LEU A 24 -18.66 1.63 -1.75
N GLY A 25 -19.02 2.34 -2.82
CA GLY A 25 -20.36 2.39 -3.34
C GLY A 25 -21.31 3.22 -2.48
N VAL A 26 -20.80 4.18 -1.69
CA VAL A 26 -21.60 5.10 -0.86
C VAL A 26 -22.68 5.81 -1.68
N PHE A 27 -22.43 6.00 -2.98
CA PHE A 27 -23.34 6.66 -3.91
C PHE A 27 -24.13 5.70 -4.83
N SER A 28 -23.99 4.37 -4.71
CA SER A 28 -24.59 3.44 -5.66
C SER A 28 -25.93 2.86 -5.18
N LYS A 29 -27.04 3.25 -5.85
CA LYS A 29 -28.40 2.71 -5.65
C LYS A 29 -28.77 1.53 -6.58
N LYS A 30 -27.84 0.90 -7.30
CA LYS A 30 -28.19 -0.11 -8.34
C LYS A 30 -27.50 -1.47 -8.21
N LYS A 31 -28.22 -2.49 -8.72
CA LYS A 31 -28.02 -3.93 -8.62
C LYS A 31 -26.61 -4.38 -9.05
N SER A 32 -26.10 -5.40 -8.36
CA SER A 32 -24.78 -6.01 -8.54
C SER A 32 -24.58 -6.51 -9.97
N HIS A 33 -23.83 -5.76 -10.75
CA HIS A 33 -23.15 -6.29 -11.92
C HIS A 33 -21.90 -7.03 -11.43
N ILE A 34 -21.79 -8.32 -11.75
CA ILE A 34 -20.55 -9.08 -11.58
C ILE A 34 -19.53 -8.55 -12.58
N VAL A 35 -18.54 -7.81 -12.10
CA VAL A 35 -17.45 -7.27 -12.93
C VAL A 35 -16.72 -8.45 -13.58
N SER A 36 -16.68 -8.46 -14.90
CA SER A 36 -16.01 -9.54 -15.64
C SER A 36 -14.50 -9.50 -15.39
N PHE A 37 -13.81 -10.64 -15.47
CA PHE A 37 -12.35 -10.70 -15.32
C PHE A 37 -11.60 -9.71 -16.22
N LYS A 38 -12.11 -9.48 -17.44
CA LYS A 38 -11.55 -8.49 -18.38
C LYS A 38 -11.70 -7.06 -17.88
N GLU A 39 -12.85 -6.72 -17.30
CA GLU A 39 -13.10 -5.40 -16.74
C GLU A 39 -12.25 -5.17 -15.50
N ALA A 40 -12.17 -6.17 -14.60
CA ALA A 40 -11.31 -6.11 -13.42
C ALA A 40 -9.84 -5.92 -13.79
N GLY A 41 -9.36 -6.61 -14.83
CA GLY A 41 -8.01 -6.43 -15.37
C GLY A 41 -7.76 -5.03 -15.91
N ILE A 42 -8.73 -4.44 -16.63
CA ILE A 42 -8.63 -3.05 -17.11
C ILE A 42 -8.58 -2.07 -15.94
N TRP A 43 -9.44 -2.24 -14.94
CA TRP A 43 -9.44 -1.39 -13.74
C TRP A 43 -8.12 -1.48 -12.98
N SER A 44 -7.58 -2.69 -12.80
CA SER A 44 -6.25 -2.88 -12.19
C SER A 44 -5.16 -2.16 -12.99
N ALA A 45 -5.16 -2.32 -14.32
CA ALA A 45 -4.19 -1.65 -15.19
C ALA A 45 -4.28 -0.11 -15.11
N ILE A 46 -5.49 0.46 -15.04
CA ILE A 46 -5.69 1.91 -14.86
C ILE A 46 -5.07 2.40 -13.55
N TRP A 47 -5.34 1.70 -12.44
CA TRP A 47 -4.80 2.09 -11.13
C TRP A 47 -3.28 1.94 -11.06
N VAL A 48 -2.73 0.86 -11.61
CA VAL A 48 -1.27 0.67 -11.72
C VAL A 48 -0.65 1.78 -12.58
N ALA A 49 -1.25 2.10 -13.73
CA ALA A 49 -0.77 3.15 -14.60
C ALA A 49 -0.82 4.54 -13.92
N LEU A 50 -1.88 4.82 -13.15
CA LEU A 50 -1.99 6.06 -12.36
C LEU A 50 -0.88 6.15 -11.30
N SER A 51 -0.61 5.04 -10.59
CA SER A 51 0.48 4.98 -9.61
C SER A 51 1.85 5.20 -10.27
N VAL A 52 2.09 4.58 -11.42
CA VAL A 52 3.33 4.78 -12.20
C VAL A 52 3.44 6.20 -12.73
N ALA A 53 2.34 6.79 -13.20
CA ALA A 53 2.32 8.19 -13.62
C ALA A 53 2.65 9.13 -12.44
N PHE A 54 2.14 8.84 -11.25
CA PHE A 54 2.46 9.59 -10.05
C PHE A 54 3.92 9.42 -9.61
N TYR A 55 4.52 8.24 -9.79
CA TYR A 55 5.96 8.03 -9.62
C TYR A 55 6.78 8.96 -10.53
N PHE A 56 6.42 9.05 -11.82
CA PHE A 56 7.09 9.97 -12.75
C PHE A 56 6.84 11.45 -12.39
N PHE A 57 5.65 11.77 -11.89
CA PHE A 57 5.35 13.10 -11.37
C PHE A 57 6.27 13.46 -10.20
N ILE A 58 6.43 12.59 -9.21
CA ILE A 58 7.35 12.79 -8.08
C ILE A 58 8.79 12.94 -8.56
N LYS A 59 9.21 12.10 -9.51
CA LYS A 59 10.58 12.12 -10.04
C LYS A 59 10.93 13.41 -10.80
N GLN A 60 9.95 14.06 -11.42
CA GLN A 60 10.17 15.24 -12.29
C GLN A 60 9.75 16.57 -11.66
N TYR A 61 8.79 16.52 -10.73
CA TYR A 61 8.17 17.68 -10.10
C TYR A 61 8.21 17.59 -8.58
N GLY A 62 9.11 16.77 -8.04
CA GLY A 62 9.23 16.56 -6.60
C GLY A 62 9.58 17.84 -5.85
N TYR A 63 10.37 18.72 -6.47
CA TYR A 63 10.70 20.04 -5.94
C TYR A 63 9.46 20.90 -5.62
N LEU A 64 8.35 20.75 -6.37
CA LEU A 64 7.11 21.53 -6.15
C LEU A 64 6.41 21.18 -4.85
N ILE A 65 6.56 19.94 -4.36
CA ILE A 65 5.89 19.46 -3.15
C ILE A 65 6.43 20.19 -1.92
N HIS A 66 7.74 20.43 -1.89
CA HIS A 66 8.45 21.03 -0.76
C HIS A 66 8.90 22.49 -1.00
N ASP A 67 8.54 23.08 -2.16
CA ASP A 67 8.95 24.42 -2.57
C ASP A 67 10.47 24.64 -2.58
N VAL A 68 11.20 23.62 -3.07
CA VAL A 68 12.67 23.63 -3.06
C VAL A 68 13.17 24.57 -4.15
N SER A 69 13.59 25.76 -3.73
CA SER A 69 14.17 26.80 -4.60
C SER A 69 15.64 27.09 -4.31
N ASP A 70 16.12 26.75 -3.12
CA ASP A 70 17.49 27.06 -2.67
C ASP A 70 18.17 25.86 -2.01
N MET A 71 19.50 25.84 -2.09
CA MET A 71 20.34 24.77 -1.51
C MET A 71 20.20 24.67 0.02
N ALA A 72 20.05 25.82 0.71
CA ALA A 72 19.86 25.85 2.16
C ALA A 72 18.56 25.16 2.58
N HIS A 73 17.46 25.40 1.84
CA HIS A 73 16.17 24.79 2.09
C HIS A 73 16.18 23.29 1.74
N LEU A 74 16.84 22.92 0.63
CA LEU A 74 17.05 21.51 0.28
C LEU A 74 17.79 20.76 1.39
N GLN A 75 18.84 21.36 1.96
CA GLN A 75 19.60 20.76 3.05
C GLN A 75 18.75 20.61 4.33
N GLU A 76 17.92 21.61 4.66
CA GLU A 76 16.97 21.52 5.78
C GLU A 76 15.98 20.36 5.61
N ILE A 77 15.42 20.20 4.40
CA ILE A 77 14.47 19.13 4.08
C ILE A 77 15.16 17.76 4.16
N VAL A 78 16.36 17.64 3.62
CA VAL A 78 17.15 16.40 3.64
C VAL A 78 17.50 16.01 5.08
N ASP A 79 17.91 16.97 5.90
CA ASP A 79 18.16 16.73 7.33
C ASP A 79 16.89 16.33 8.09
N LYS A 80 15.71 16.76 7.63
CA LYS A 80 14.43 16.43 8.28
C LYS A 80 13.88 15.07 7.85
N TYR A 81 13.90 14.75 6.56
CA TYR A 81 13.19 13.60 6.00
C TYR A 81 14.10 12.49 5.45
N ALA A 82 15.34 12.81 5.05
CA ALA A 82 16.20 11.89 4.30
C ALA A 82 17.68 12.01 4.69
N LYS A 83 17.98 11.91 5.99
CA LYS A 83 19.35 12.06 6.56
C LYS A 83 20.40 11.12 5.97
N HIS A 84 19.98 10.04 5.31
CA HIS A 84 20.86 9.09 4.64
C HIS A 84 21.40 9.60 3.29
N LEU A 85 20.86 10.70 2.76
CA LEU A 85 21.29 11.24 1.48
C LEU A 85 22.58 12.05 1.60
N VAL A 86 23.52 11.74 0.71
CA VAL A 86 24.75 12.49 0.54
C VAL A 86 24.54 13.50 -0.58
N LEU A 87 24.35 14.76 -0.22
CA LEU A 87 24.23 15.85 -1.18
C LEU A 87 25.60 16.22 -1.75
N VAL A 88 25.61 16.77 -2.97
CA VAL A 88 26.84 17.29 -3.60
C VAL A 88 26.99 18.76 -3.20
N PRO A 89 28.01 19.11 -2.39
CA PRO A 89 28.24 20.51 -2.04
C PRO A 89 28.42 21.35 -3.31
N ASP A 90 27.87 22.56 -3.31
CA ASP A 90 27.97 23.54 -4.39
C ASP A 90 27.28 23.18 -5.73
N ASN A 91 26.52 22.08 -5.79
CA ASN A 91 25.70 21.74 -6.96
C ASN A 91 24.25 21.48 -6.57
N PHE A 92 23.42 22.51 -6.73
CA PHE A 92 21.98 22.46 -6.44
C PHE A 92 21.26 21.48 -7.37
N ASP A 93 21.49 21.53 -8.68
CA ASP A 93 20.79 20.68 -9.65
C ASP A 93 21.06 19.19 -9.42
N ALA A 94 22.32 18.83 -9.15
CA ALA A 94 22.69 17.45 -8.84
C ALA A 94 22.10 16.99 -7.50
N SER A 95 22.12 17.85 -6.48
CA SER A 95 21.54 17.54 -5.17
C SER A 95 20.02 17.42 -5.22
N LEU A 96 19.36 18.27 -6.01
CA LEU A 96 17.93 18.21 -6.25
C LEU A 96 17.55 16.91 -6.95
N GLN A 97 18.30 16.52 -7.99
CA GLN A 97 18.07 15.27 -8.70
C GLN A 97 18.24 14.03 -7.79
N ILE A 98 19.23 14.03 -6.89
CA ILE A 98 19.42 12.97 -5.89
C ILE A 98 18.21 12.88 -4.97
N PHE A 99 17.75 14.02 -4.46
CA PHE A 99 16.59 14.11 -3.58
C PHE A 99 15.30 13.62 -4.28
N GLU A 100 15.02 14.08 -5.50
CA GLU A 100 13.84 13.68 -6.26
C GLU A 100 13.84 12.18 -6.60
N ASN A 101 15.01 11.64 -6.97
CA ASN A 101 15.16 10.21 -7.20
C ASN A 101 14.89 9.40 -5.93
N ASN A 102 15.40 9.85 -4.78
CA ASN A 102 15.14 9.18 -3.50
C ASN A 102 13.65 9.21 -3.15
N MET A 103 12.99 10.37 -3.27
CA MET A 103 11.56 10.49 -2.99
C MET A 103 10.72 9.60 -3.92
N ALA A 104 11.07 9.51 -5.19
CA ALA A 104 10.42 8.61 -6.13
C ALA A 104 10.65 7.13 -5.77
N LEU A 105 11.86 6.77 -5.32
CA LEU A 105 12.19 5.43 -4.84
C LEU A 105 11.42 5.05 -3.58
N GLU A 106 11.30 5.96 -2.62
CA GLU A 106 10.50 5.77 -1.40
C GLU A 106 9.02 5.56 -1.75
N TYR A 107 8.47 6.36 -2.66
CA TYR A 107 7.10 6.20 -3.15
C TYR A 107 6.87 4.81 -3.78
N ILE A 108 7.70 4.41 -4.75
CA ILE A 108 7.48 3.13 -5.46
C ILE A 108 7.73 1.93 -4.53
N THR A 109 8.69 2.05 -3.60
CA THR A 109 8.94 1.02 -2.57
C THR A 109 7.72 0.89 -1.67
N GLY A 110 7.16 2.00 -1.17
CA GLY A 110 5.94 2.01 -0.38
C GLY A 110 4.75 1.43 -1.15
N TYR A 111 4.56 1.84 -2.40
CA TYR A 111 3.51 1.31 -3.27
C TYR A 111 3.62 -0.22 -3.42
N LEU A 112 4.81 -0.75 -3.70
CA LEU A 112 5.03 -2.18 -3.84
C LEU A 112 4.80 -2.94 -2.53
N VAL A 113 5.28 -2.41 -1.41
CA VAL A 113 5.08 -3.02 -0.09
C VAL A 113 3.59 -3.11 0.25
N GLU A 114 2.85 -2.01 0.09
CA GLU A 114 1.40 -2.00 0.34
C GLU A 114 0.63 -2.88 -0.65
N TYR A 115 1.04 -2.92 -1.92
CA TYR A 115 0.45 -3.81 -2.92
C TYR A 115 0.69 -5.29 -2.57
N SER A 116 1.90 -5.65 -2.15
CA SER A 116 2.22 -7.02 -1.69
C SER A 116 1.44 -7.41 -0.45
N LEU A 117 1.29 -6.50 0.54
CA LEU A 117 0.46 -6.74 1.73
C LEU A 117 -1.03 -6.89 1.37
N SER A 118 -1.51 -6.17 0.36
CA SER A 118 -2.89 -6.31 -0.12
C SER A 118 -3.12 -7.65 -0.82
N ALA A 119 -2.15 -8.14 -1.59
CA ALA A 119 -2.20 -9.45 -2.24
C ALA A 119 -2.19 -10.61 -1.22
N ASP A 120 -1.36 -10.51 -0.17
CA ASP A 120 -1.31 -11.46 0.94
C ASP A 120 -2.70 -11.61 1.60
N ASN A 121 -3.37 -10.48 1.88
CA ASN A 121 -4.72 -10.48 2.43
C ASN A 121 -5.74 -11.19 1.52
N ILE A 122 -5.69 -10.97 0.20
CA ILE A 122 -6.61 -11.63 -0.76
C ILE A 122 -6.39 -13.15 -0.76
N PHE A 123 -5.13 -13.59 -0.74
CA PHE A 123 -4.78 -15.01 -0.74
C PHE A 123 -5.37 -15.74 0.49
N VAL A 124 -5.23 -15.14 1.68
CA VAL A 124 -5.83 -15.66 2.92
C VAL A 124 -7.36 -15.78 2.79
N PHE A 125 -8.04 -14.79 2.21
CA PHE A 125 -9.50 -14.87 2.02
C PHE A 125 -9.92 -15.99 1.05
N ILE A 126 -9.18 -16.20 -0.03
CA ILE A 126 -9.46 -17.29 -0.98
C ILE A 126 -9.31 -18.65 -0.28
N LEU A 127 -8.22 -18.86 0.47
CA LEU A 127 -8.02 -20.08 1.24
C LEU A 127 -9.14 -20.33 2.26
N ILE A 128 -9.56 -19.29 2.99
CA ILE A 128 -10.66 -19.38 3.95
C ILE A 128 -11.97 -19.74 3.24
N PHE A 129 -12.33 -19.07 2.14
CA PHE A 129 -13.58 -19.36 1.43
C PHE A 129 -13.62 -20.78 0.86
N ASN A 130 -12.49 -21.25 0.32
CA ASN A 130 -12.36 -22.63 -0.17
C ASN A 130 -12.46 -23.63 0.98
N SER A 131 -11.71 -23.43 2.07
CA SER A 131 -11.71 -24.34 3.23
C SER A 131 -13.06 -24.45 3.92
N PHE A 132 -13.88 -23.39 3.90
CA PHE A 132 -15.21 -23.38 4.52
C PHE A 132 -16.35 -23.63 3.53
N GLY A 133 -16.07 -23.89 2.23
CA GLY A 133 -17.10 -24.17 1.22
C GLY A 133 -18.16 -23.07 1.11
N VAL A 134 -17.75 -21.80 1.25
CA VAL A 134 -18.69 -20.68 1.28
C VAL A 134 -19.37 -20.58 -0.10
N HIS A 135 -20.70 -20.49 -0.14
CA HIS A 135 -21.40 -20.33 -1.42
C HIS A 135 -21.23 -18.89 -1.94
N GLU A 136 -21.03 -18.73 -3.26
CA GLU A 136 -20.74 -17.44 -3.93
C GLU A 136 -21.68 -16.28 -3.53
N LYS A 137 -22.96 -16.59 -3.26
CA LYS A 137 -23.96 -15.61 -2.83
C LYS A 137 -23.60 -14.90 -1.52
N PHE A 138 -22.79 -15.52 -0.67
CA PHE A 138 -22.38 -14.97 0.62
C PHE A 138 -20.99 -14.33 0.61
N TYR A 139 -20.19 -14.49 -0.46
CA TYR A 139 -18.82 -13.96 -0.55
C TYR A 139 -18.75 -12.49 -0.21
N LYS A 140 -19.60 -11.65 -0.83
CA LYS A 140 -19.57 -10.21 -0.57
C LYS A 140 -19.80 -9.88 0.91
N LYS A 141 -20.70 -10.58 1.60
CA LYS A 141 -20.98 -10.31 3.02
C LYS A 141 -19.84 -10.78 3.91
N VAL A 142 -19.35 -12.00 3.69
CA VAL A 142 -18.24 -12.55 4.49
C VAL A 142 -16.97 -11.75 4.25
N LEU A 143 -16.71 -11.32 3.00
CA LEU A 143 -15.57 -10.48 2.64
C LEU A 143 -15.62 -9.11 3.33
N ILE A 144 -16.79 -8.45 3.38
CA ILE A 144 -16.91 -7.15 4.09
C ILE A 144 -16.62 -7.31 5.58
N TRP A 145 -17.21 -8.30 6.24
CA TRP A 145 -16.96 -8.56 7.67
C TRP A 145 -15.53 -9.05 7.93
N GLY A 146 -14.97 -9.84 7.02
CA GLY A 146 -13.60 -10.35 7.07
C GLY A 146 -12.57 -9.24 6.91
N ILE A 147 -12.69 -8.38 5.90
CA ILE A 147 -11.82 -7.20 5.72
C ILE A 147 -11.94 -6.26 6.90
N SER A 148 -13.17 -5.97 7.35
CA SER A 148 -13.37 -5.09 8.53
C SER A 148 -12.71 -5.67 9.78
N GLY A 149 -12.88 -6.98 10.02
CA GLY A 149 -12.23 -7.69 11.12
C GLY A 149 -10.72 -7.72 11.00
N ALA A 150 -10.19 -7.96 9.80
CA ALA A 150 -8.75 -7.96 9.52
C ALA A 150 -8.13 -6.57 9.74
N VAL A 151 -8.80 -5.50 9.33
CA VAL A 151 -8.36 -4.12 9.57
C VAL A 151 -8.30 -3.82 11.07
N VAL A 152 -9.36 -4.17 11.83
CA VAL A 152 -9.38 -3.98 13.29
C VAL A 152 -8.28 -4.81 13.97
N LEU A 153 -8.13 -6.08 13.59
CA LEU A 153 -7.10 -6.96 14.11
C LEU A 153 -5.71 -6.41 13.78
N ARG A 154 -5.49 -5.90 12.56
CA ARG A 154 -4.25 -5.25 12.14
C ARG A 154 -3.94 -4.03 12.99
N PHE A 155 -4.91 -3.17 13.28
CA PHE A 155 -4.71 -2.06 14.21
C PHE A 155 -4.26 -2.56 15.58
N ILE A 156 -4.94 -3.55 16.17
CA ILE A 156 -4.56 -4.13 17.47
C ILE A 156 -3.15 -4.71 17.42
N PHE A 157 -2.82 -5.51 16.39
CA PHE A 157 -1.50 -6.12 16.24
C PHE A 157 -0.39 -5.09 16.06
N ILE A 158 -0.62 -3.97 15.40
CA ILE A 158 0.38 -2.91 15.27
C ILE A 158 0.69 -2.30 16.64
N PHE A 159 -0.32 -1.96 17.43
CA PHE A 159 -0.09 -1.36 18.75
C PHE A 159 0.51 -2.36 19.75
N VAL A 160 -0.05 -3.57 19.83
CA VAL A 160 0.44 -4.63 20.73
C VAL A 160 1.82 -5.10 20.27
N GLY A 161 2.00 -5.34 18.98
CA GLY A 161 3.28 -5.72 18.38
C GLY A 161 4.35 -4.67 18.63
N SER A 162 4.06 -3.38 18.39
CA SER A 162 5.01 -2.30 18.69
C SER A 162 5.42 -2.28 20.17
N ALA A 163 4.48 -2.43 21.10
CA ALA A 163 4.76 -2.47 22.53
C ALA A 163 5.57 -3.70 22.96
N LEU A 164 5.34 -4.86 22.33
CA LEU A 164 6.09 -6.10 22.57
C LEU A 164 7.49 -6.05 21.98
N LEU A 165 7.64 -5.53 20.76
CA LEU A 165 8.93 -5.40 20.07
C LEU A 165 9.87 -4.44 20.80
N GLN A 166 9.33 -3.39 21.41
CA GLN A 166 10.13 -2.44 22.20
C GLN A 166 10.70 -3.05 23.48
N GLN A 167 10.10 -4.13 24.00
CA GLN A 167 10.56 -4.83 25.21
C GLN A 167 11.36 -6.10 24.90
N PHE A 168 11.12 -6.74 23.75
CA PHE A 168 11.67 -8.06 23.41
C PHE A 168 12.09 -8.15 21.95
N GLU A 169 13.30 -7.69 21.63
CA GLU A 169 13.83 -7.71 20.25
C GLU A 169 13.92 -9.12 19.64
N TRP A 170 14.11 -10.16 20.46
CA TRP A 170 14.20 -11.55 19.99
C TRP A 170 12.89 -12.08 19.37
N ILE A 171 11.74 -11.47 19.69
CA ILE A 171 10.44 -11.83 19.12
C ILE A 171 10.43 -11.65 17.59
N ILE A 172 11.20 -10.69 17.06
CA ILE A 172 11.32 -10.46 15.61
C ILE A 172 11.82 -11.71 14.90
N TYR A 173 12.83 -12.39 15.47
CA TYR A 173 13.39 -13.59 14.86
C TYR A 173 12.40 -14.76 14.87
N ILE A 174 11.60 -14.89 15.92
CA ILE A 174 10.55 -15.91 15.99
C ILE A 174 9.45 -15.63 14.97
N PHE A 175 8.94 -14.40 14.93
CA PHE A 175 7.88 -14.02 13.99
C PHE A 175 8.36 -14.14 12.54
N GLY A 176 9.57 -13.67 12.24
CA GLY A 176 10.18 -13.80 10.93
C GLY A 176 10.36 -15.26 10.52
N GLY A 177 10.86 -16.11 11.43
CA GLY A 177 10.99 -17.55 11.18
C GLY A 177 9.64 -18.24 10.93
N PHE A 178 8.61 -17.88 11.70
CA PHE A 178 7.25 -18.38 11.52
C PHE A 178 6.69 -17.99 10.14
N LEU A 179 6.84 -16.72 9.72
CA LEU A 179 6.39 -16.25 8.41
C LEU A 179 7.10 -16.95 7.24
N VAL A 180 8.41 -17.17 7.36
CA VAL A 180 9.16 -17.93 6.35
C VAL A 180 8.64 -19.37 6.27
N TYR A 181 8.42 -20.02 7.41
CA TYR A 181 7.88 -21.38 7.45
C TYR A 181 6.48 -21.46 6.82
N THR A 182 5.58 -20.54 7.14
CA THR A 182 4.23 -20.53 6.56
C THR A 182 4.25 -20.24 5.07
N GLY A 183 5.07 -19.28 4.62
CA GLY A 183 5.23 -18.97 3.21
C GLY A 183 5.76 -20.16 2.41
N VAL A 184 6.75 -20.88 2.96
CA VAL A 184 7.27 -22.11 2.36
C VAL A 184 6.20 -23.20 2.32
N LYS A 185 5.45 -23.42 3.42
CA LYS A 185 4.38 -24.42 3.49
C LYS A 185 3.34 -24.20 2.38
N ILE A 186 2.92 -22.94 2.18
CA ILE A 186 1.95 -22.55 1.16
C ILE A 186 2.46 -22.87 -0.25
N LEU A 187 3.76 -22.66 -0.54
CA LEU A 187 4.34 -22.98 -1.85
C LEU A 187 4.40 -24.49 -2.14
N PHE A 188 4.42 -25.32 -1.09
CA PHE A 188 4.55 -26.78 -1.21
C PHE A 188 3.22 -27.53 -1.01
N GLU A 189 2.18 -26.88 -0.45
CA GLU A 189 0.80 -27.37 -0.52
C GLU A 189 0.30 -27.20 -1.96
N LYS A 190 0.38 -28.28 -2.74
CA LYS A 190 -0.33 -28.38 -4.02
C LYS A 190 -1.81 -28.21 -3.74
N GLU A 191 -2.47 -27.34 -4.50
CA GLU A 191 -3.93 -27.35 -4.67
C GLU A 191 -4.33 -28.78 -5.08
N GLU A 192 -4.73 -29.61 -4.12
CA GLU A 192 -5.44 -30.83 -4.45
C GLU A 192 -6.77 -30.37 -5.05
N ASP A 193 -6.90 -30.60 -6.35
CA ASP A 193 -8.11 -30.40 -7.14
C ASP A 193 -9.30 -31.11 -6.46
N GLU A 194 -9.98 -30.44 -5.54
CA GLU A 194 -11.38 -30.76 -5.25
C GLU A 194 -12.21 -30.24 -6.43
N GLN A 195 -12.26 -31.09 -7.44
CA GLN A 195 -13.17 -31.00 -8.56
C GLN A 195 -14.58 -30.66 -8.05
N MET A 196 -15.04 -29.46 -8.37
CA MET A 196 -16.46 -29.13 -8.35
C MET A 196 -17.19 -30.10 -9.28
N ASN A 197 -17.79 -31.14 -8.71
CA ASN A 197 -18.90 -31.81 -9.37
C ASN A 197 -20.18 -30.97 -9.16
N PRO A 198 -20.97 -30.73 -10.22
CA PRO A 198 -22.13 -29.84 -10.21
C PRO A 198 -23.28 -30.28 -9.28
#